data_AF-A0AAN1WHB0-F1
#
_entry.id   AF-A0AAN1WHB0-F1
#
_cell.length_a   1.000
_cell.length_b   1.000
_cell.length_c   1.000
_cell.angle_alpha   90.00
_cell.angle_beta   90.00
_cell.angle_gamma   90.00
#
_symmetry.space_group_name_H-M   'P 1'
#
loop_
_entity.id
_entity.type
_entity.pdbx_description
1 polymer ?
#
loop_
_entity_poly.entity_id
_entity_poly.type
_entity_poly.pdbx_seq_one_letter_code
_entity_poly.pdbx_strand_id
1 'polypeptide(L)'
;MKHFSCVLEQLTLKEKDWLLVGKGPTFEKVLSVNLGDYITMGINHVVSLIDVDVLHVADIDVLDDAGGAIEKKARYLLMPLYPHENNKPSLSTLDHFIEKIPLLRKMNEAGRLLWYNSSLAGRVNQEYPVVAVKYFSADAAVALLASNGVKRIRTAGIDGATEYNKNFSGLSEKTRLSNGQSSFDKQFRAIAATIMNTGVEILPLIMDDYIRVYVGAEIEQSLALKVLEYSILKNTNSTVKVTPLYSSGFEISLPTNKENRPRTPFSFQRFLIPKLNNYKGRAIYLDSDMQVFFDIRDLNSRDFVGKNLLSAYSSDEGARKPQFSVMLLDCGSLNWDAQHVVDGLDLGRYSYSQLMQDMAVADVGVVLEPEWNSLESYQEGLTKLLHYTDMNIQPWISRKNKYLKVWVDELREAIIEGAIDLGSVVSGIRNQELRPSLFVDLFRSSRYKKFSDKKIYRICKLLDKGFVPPHRRAAGERKGWKYIFQVIAVCYVNYKYKRYRIQGCYE
;
A
#
# COMPACT_ATOMS: atom_id res chain seq x y z
N MET A 1 23.91 23.83 -9.97
CA MET A 1 22.69 23.27 -9.34
C MET A 1 23.10 22.37 -8.18
N LYS A 2 22.21 22.07 -7.23
CA LYS A 2 22.52 21.18 -6.08
C LYS A 2 21.65 19.93 -6.12
N HIS A 3 22.14 18.80 -5.64
CA HIS A 3 21.29 17.62 -5.48
C HIS A 3 20.26 17.85 -4.37
N PHE A 4 19.05 17.30 -4.51
CA PHE A 4 17.94 17.50 -3.56
C PHE A 4 18.32 17.18 -2.10
N SER A 5 19.08 16.11 -1.89
CA SER A 5 19.52 15.68 -0.55
C SER A 5 20.31 16.76 0.21
N CYS A 6 21.04 17.63 -0.49
CA CYS A 6 21.86 18.68 0.13
C CYS A 6 21.02 19.76 0.84
N VAL A 7 19.73 19.87 0.51
CA VAL A 7 18.82 20.88 1.06
C VAL A 7 17.77 20.26 1.97
N LEU A 8 17.54 18.95 1.83
CA LEU A 8 16.55 18.25 2.62
C LEU A 8 16.84 18.36 4.12
N GLU A 9 18.10 18.16 4.54
CA GLU A 9 18.51 18.32 5.95
C GLU A 9 18.15 19.69 6.49
N GLN A 10 18.36 20.75 5.70
CA GLN A 10 18.03 22.12 6.11
C GLN A 10 16.52 22.34 6.27
N LEU A 11 15.72 21.65 5.47
CA LEU A 11 14.26 21.73 5.54
C LEU A 11 13.71 20.91 6.72
N THR A 12 14.26 19.72 6.97
CA THR A 12 13.77 18.77 7.99
C THR A 12 14.16 19.11 9.42
N LEU A 13 15.13 20.00 9.66
CA LEU A 13 15.46 20.54 11.00
C LEU A 13 14.28 21.21 11.72
N LYS A 14 13.16 21.45 11.03
CA LYS A 14 11.98 22.10 11.58
C LYS A 14 10.98 21.16 12.28
N GLU A 15 11.21 19.84 12.29
CA GLU A 15 10.27 18.81 12.81
C GLU A 15 8.84 18.88 12.26
N LYS A 16 8.65 19.53 11.10
CA LYS A 16 7.34 19.67 10.45
C LYS A 16 7.03 18.49 9.54
N ASP A 17 5.75 18.12 9.46
CA ASP A 17 5.26 17.20 8.43
C ASP A 17 5.49 17.82 7.04
N TRP A 18 5.79 16.98 6.04
CA TRP A 18 5.77 17.41 4.64
C TRP A 18 4.33 17.50 4.14
N LEU A 19 4.01 18.50 3.32
CA LEU A 19 2.73 18.63 2.61
C LEU A 19 2.98 18.62 1.11
N LEU A 20 2.59 17.53 0.45
CA LEU A 20 2.61 17.38 -1.00
C LEU A 20 1.30 17.89 -1.60
N VAL A 21 1.39 18.90 -2.46
CA VAL A 21 0.25 19.58 -3.05
C VAL A 21 0.19 19.36 -4.56
N GLY A 22 -0.90 18.77 -5.01
CA GLY A 22 -1.26 18.57 -6.41
C GLY A 22 -2.44 19.43 -6.87
N LYS A 23 -3.02 19.04 -8.01
CA LYS A 23 -4.07 19.80 -8.72
C LYS A 23 -5.47 19.18 -8.63
N GLY A 24 -5.60 18.03 -7.97
CA GLY A 24 -6.86 17.31 -7.82
C GLY A 24 -7.88 18.05 -6.94
N PRO A 25 -9.13 17.56 -6.90
CA PRO A 25 -10.24 18.15 -6.15
C PRO A 25 -9.91 18.61 -4.73
N THR A 26 -9.14 17.85 -3.95
CA THR A 26 -8.87 18.20 -2.54
C THR A 26 -7.89 19.36 -2.36
N PHE A 27 -7.35 19.93 -3.43
CA PHE A 27 -6.55 21.16 -3.39
C PHE A 27 -7.24 22.30 -2.62
N GLU A 28 -8.57 22.44 -2.72
CA GLU A 28 -9.31 23.52 -2.04
C GLU A 28 -9.12 23.49 -0.51
N LYS A 29 -8.85 22.31 0.07
CA LYS A 29 -8.55 22.15 1.51
C LYS A 29 -7.26 22.85 1.91
N VAL A 30 -6.31 23.00 0.98
CA VAL A 30 -5.03 23.71 1.22
C VAL A 30 -5.27 25.18 1.58
N LEU A 31 -6.31 25.79 1.02
CA LEU A 31 -6.65 27.19 1.27
C LEU A 31 -7.22 27.43 2.68
N SER A 32 -7.58 26.36 3.39
CA SER A 32 -8.14 26.42 4.74
C SER A 32 -7.13 26.20 5.87
N VAL A 33 -5.85 25.95 5.53
CA VAL A 33 -4.79 25.66 6.51
C VAL A 33 -3.67 26.69 6.44
N ASN A 34 -2.91 26.82 7.53
CA ASN A 34 -1.68 27.60 7.53
C ASN A 34 -0.54 26.76 6.93
N LEU A 35 -0.12 27.08 5.70
CA LEU A 35 0.99 26.40 5.03
C LEU A 35 2.32 26.49 5.80
N GLY A 36 2.48 27.52 6.64
CA GLY A 36 3.64 27.68 7.50
C GLY A 36 3.83 26.54 8.49
N ASP A 37 2.81 25.72 8.76
CA ASP A 37 2.90 24.57 9.68
C ASP A 37 3.54 23.33 9.03
N TYR A 38 3.79 23.38 7.71
CA TYR A 38 4.33 22.27 6.93
C TYR A 38 5.62 22.64 6.22
N ILE A 39 6.36 21.62 5.74
CA ILE A 39 7.33 21.79 4.65
C ILE A 39 6.60 21.46 3.35
N THR A 40 6.46 22.45 2.47
CA THR A 40 5.55 22.33 1.31
C THR A 40 6.29 21.87 0.06
N MET A 41 5.76 20.83 -0.59
CA MET A 41 6.17 20.40 -1.93
C MET A 41 5.01 20.56 -2.90
N GLY A 42 5.10 21.52 -3.82
CA GLY A 42 4.13 21.70 -4.90
C GLY A 42 4.46 20.88 -6.14
N ILE A 43 3.44 20.52 -6.93
CA ILE A 43 3.63 19.83 -8.22
C ILE A 43 3.19 20.71 -9.40
N ASN A 44 4.11 20.95 -10.34
CA ASN A 44 3.88 21.69 -11.58
C ASN A 44 3.20 23.07 -11.32
N HIS A 45 2.03 23.31 -11.92
CA HIS A 45 1.31 24.59 -11.87
C HIS A 45 0.73 25.01 -10.51
N VAL A 46 0.85 24.19 -9.46
CA VAL A 46 0.37 24.53 -8.11
C VAL A 46 0.97 25.85 -7.60
N VAL A 47 2.23 26.13 -7.98
CA VAL A 47 2.94 27.37 -7.64
C VAL A 47 2.23 28.64 -8.10
N SER A 48 1.36 28.57 -9.11
CA SER A 48 0.60 29.73 -9.56
C SER A 48 -0.34 30.26 -8.47
N LEU A 49 -0.81 29.38 -7.58
CA LEU A 49 -1.80 29.71 -6.55
C LEU A 49 -1.20 29.87 -5.16
N ILE A 50 -0.21 29.05 -4.80
CA ILE A 50 0.38 29.04 -3.45
C ILE A 50 1.91 29.16 -3.49
N ASP A 51 2.47 29.66 -2.39
CA ASP A 51 3.92 29.64 -2.16
C ASP A 51 4.34 28.26 -1.68
N VAL A 52 5.51 27.80 -2.12
CA VAL A 52 6.02 26.46 -1.78
C VAL A 52 7.51 26.47 -1.44
N ASP A 53 7.91 25.63 -0.49
CA ASP A 53 9.32 25.42 -0.16
C ASP A 53 10.05 24.73 -1.31
N VAL A 54 9.45 23.71 -1.90
CA VAL A 54 10.00 22.98 -3.04
C VAL A 54 8.93 22.82 -4.11
N LEU A 55 9.22 23.24 -5.34
CA LEU A 55 8.39 22.97 -6.49
C LEU A 55 8.98 21.84 -7.31
N HIS A 56 8.29 20.71 -7.43
CA HIS A 56 8.66 19.63 -8.33
C HIS A 56 8.09 19.87 -9.73
N VAL A 57 8.97 19.93 -10.71
CA VAL A 57 8.64 20.04 -12.14
C VAL A 57 9.44 19.01 -12.91
N ALA A 58 8.76 18.07 -13.56
CA ALA A 58 9.41 17.10 -14.43
C ALA A 58 9.56 17.63 -15.86
N ASP A 59 8.50 18.23 -16.40
CA ASP A 59 8.42 18.66 -17.79
C ASP A 59 8.78 20.14 -17.95
N ILE A 60 9.60 20.43 -18.96
CA ILE A 60 10.12 21.76 -19.23
C ILE A 60 9.03 22.74 -19.69
N ASP A 61 7.95 22.24 -20.29
CA ASP A 61 6.84 23.06 -20.80
C ASP A 61 6.16 23.85 -19.66
N VAL A 62 6.22 23.34 -18.42
CA VAL A 62 5.70 24.02 -17.22
C VAL A 62 6.47 25.32 -16.93
N LEU A 63 7.73 25.41 -17.33
CA LEU A 63 8.55 26.61 -17.10
C LEU A 63 8.05 27.79 -17.95
N ASP A 64 7.51 27.52 -19.13
CA ASP A 64 6.94 28.54 -20.00
C ASP A 64 5.60 29.02 -19.46
N ASP A 65 4.75 28.10 -19.01
CA ASP A 65 3.41 28.41 -18.49
C ASP A 65 3.43 29.10 -17.10
N ALA A 66 4.39 28.76 -16.24
CA ALA A 66 4.41 29.20 -14.84
C ALA A 66 5.67 29.96 -14.42
N GLY A 67 6.58 30.31 -15.34
CA GLY A 67 7.91 30.80 -15.01
C GLY A 67 7.94 32.01 -14.06
N GLY A 68 7.05 32.98 -14.26
CA GLY A 68 6.94 34.15 -13.38
C GLY A 68 6.47 33.80 -11.96
N ALA A 69 5.60 32.80 -11.81
CA ALA A 69 5.17 32.29 -10.50
C ALA A 69 6.28 31.46 -9.85
N ILE A 70 6.98 30.63 -10.62
CA ILE A 70 8.13 29.83 -10.14
C ILE A 70 9.20 30.74 -9.53
N GLU A 71 9.62 31.80 -10.24
CA GLU A 71 10.67 32.71 -9.77
C GLU A 71 10.31 33.38 -8.42
N LYS A 72 9.04 33.73 -8.24
CA LYS A 72 8.54 34.49 -7.08
C LYS A 72 8.15 33.62 -5.89
N LYS A 73 7.50 32.49 -6.13
CA LYS A 73 6.75 31.73 -5.12
C LYS A 73 7.37 30.39 -4.74
N ALA A 74 8.26 29.82 -5.57
CA ALA A 74 8.94 28.57 -5.24
C ALA A 74 10.30 28.86 -4.60
N ARG A 75 10.49 28.55 -3.31
CA ARG A 75 11.80 28.74 -2.66
C ARG A 75 12.89 27.94 -3.37
N TYR A 76 12.62 26.67 -3.68
CA TYR A 76 13.45 25.82 -4.53
C TYR A 76 12.66 25.28 -5.73
N LEU A 77 13.29 25.24 -6.90
CA LEU A 77 12.79 24.51 -8.08
C LEU A 77 13.56 23.20 -8.18
N LEU A 78 12.84 22.08 -8.22
CA LEU A 78 13.38 20.73 -8.27
C LEU A 78 12.98 20.06 -9.57
N MET A 79 13.97 19.59 -10.34
CA MET A 79 13.77 18.93 -11.63
C MET A 79 14.60 17.64 -11.74
N PRO A 80 14.23 16.65 -12.57
CA PRO A 80 15.11 15.53 -12.84
C PRO A 80 16.37 16.01 -13.59
N LEU A 81 17.50 15.30 -13.43
CA LEU A 81 18.76 15.60 -14.14
C LEU A 81 18.58 15.62 -15.66
N TYR A 82 17.64 14.82 -16.16
CA TYR A 82 17.16 14.84 -17.54
C TYR A 82 15.69 15.28 -17.48
N PRO A 83 15.40 16.59 -17.60
CA PRO A 83 14.05 17.13 -17.71
C PRO A 83 13.22 16.40 -18.75
N HIS A 84 11.91 16.37 -18.59
CA HIS A 84 11.04 15.82 -19.61
C HIS A 84 10.76 16.88 -20.68
N GLU A 85 10.67 16.45 -21.94
CA GLU A 85 10.12 17.19 -23.05
C GLU A 85 8.96 16.34 -23.61
N ASN A 86 7.74 16.89 -23.68
CA ASN A 86 6.55 16.15 -24.09
C ASN A 86 6.33 14.86 -23.28
N ASN A 87 6.44 14.94 -21.96
CA ASN A 87 6.28 13.87 -20.98
C ASN A 87 7.32 12.73 -21.06
N LYS A 88 8.42 12.90 -21.81
CA LYS A 88 9.51 11.91 -21.91
C LYS A 88 10.85 12.51 -21.49
N PRO A 89 11.73 11.74 -20.81
CA PRO A 89 13.07 12.21 -20.47
C PRO A 89 13.83 12.70 -21.71
N SER A 90 14.39 13.91 -21.63
CA SER A 90 15.23 14.50 -22.66
C SER A 90 16.55 13.74 -22.79
N LEU A 91 17.18 13.88 -23.96
CA LEU A 91 18.57 13.44 -24.16
C LEU A 91 19.59 14.41 -23.53
N SER A 92 19.15 15.66 -23.29
CA SER A 92 19.97 16.73 -22.73
C SER A 92 19.85 16.77 -21.20
N THR A 93 20.93 17.15 -20.52
CA THR A 93 20.91 17.35 -19.06
C THR A 93 20.30 18.68 -18.67
N LEU A 94 19.94 18.83 -17.40
CA LEU A 94 19.47 20.08 -16.83
C LEU A 94 20.50 21.21 -17.01
N ASP A 95 21.80 20.92 -16.96
CA ASP A 95 22.86 21.91 -17.23
C ASP A 95 22.74 22.53 -18.63
N HIS A 96 22.44 21.73 -19.64
CA HIS A 96 22.21 22.24 -21.00
C HIS A 96 20.99 23.16 -21.07
N PHE A 97 19.95 22.88 -20.29
CA PHE A 97 18.77 23.75 -20.23
C PHE A 97 19.02 25.03 -19.41
N ILE A 98 19.89 24.99 -18.39
CA ILE A 98 20.33 26.19 -17.65
C ILE A 98 20.97 27.21 -18.60
N GLU A 99 21.73 26.76 -19.59
CA GLU A 99 22.35 27.64 -20.60
C GLU A 99 21.30 28.33 -21.48
N LYS A 100 20.16 27.69 -21.73
CA LYS A 100 19.17 28.15 -22.70
C LYS A 100 17.98 28.89 -22.09
N ILE A 101 17.57 28.51 -20.88
CA ILE A 101 16.35 29.00 -20.25
C ILE A 101 16.70 30.03 -19.17
N PRO A 102 16.35 31.33 -19.35
CA PRO A 102 16.73 32.38 -18.41
C PRO A 102 16.27 32.13 -16.97
N LEU A 103 15.07 31.56 -16.79
CA LEU A 103 14.55 31.20 -15.47
C LEU A 103 15.45 30.20 -14.74
N LEU A 104 15.87 29.12 -15.43
CA LEU A 104 16.73 28.10 -14.84
C LEU A 104 18.10 28.68 -14.46
N ARG A 105 18.65 29.55 -15.31
CA ARG A 105 19.89 30.27 -15.00
C ARG A 105 19.78 31.09 -13.73
N LYS A 106 18.75 31.93 -13.61
CA LYS A 106 18.49 32.73 -12.41
C LYS A 106 18.33 31.88 -11.15
N MET A 107 17.51 30.81 -11.24
CA MET A 107 17.30 29.91 -10.11
C MET A 107 18.60 29.19 -9.71
N ASN A 108 19.44 28.83 -10.68
CA ASN A 108 20.74 28.21 -10.43
C ASN A 108 21.73 29.17 -9.75
N GLU A 109 21.87 30.39 -10.27
CA GLU A 109 22.74 31.44 -9.71
C GLU A 109 22.32 31.82 -8.29
N ALA A 110 21.02 31.85 -8.01
CA ALA A 110 20.48 32.07 -6.67
C ALA A 110 20.63 30.85 -5.73
N GLY A 111 21.17 29.71 -6.20
CA GLY A 111 21.27 28.48 -5.43
C GLY A 111 19.93 27.81 -5.11
N ARG A 112 18.88 28.15 -5.89
CA ARG A 112 17.48 27.69 -5.74
C ARG A 112 17.12 26.54 -6.69
N LEU A 113 18.00 26.16 -7.62
CA LEU A 113 17.77 25.03 -8.54
C LEU A 113 18.35 23.72 -7.99
N LEU A 114 17.46 22.74 -7.83
CA LEU A 114 17.72 21.40 -7.31
C LEU A 114 17.51 20.33 -8.37
N TRP A 115 18.22 19.21 -8.24
CA TRP A 115 18.07 18.07 -9.13
C TRP A 115 18.04 16.71 -8.42
N TYR A 116 17.52 15.69 -9.12
CA TYR A 116 17.55 14.28 -8.72
C TYR A 116 17.70 13.33 -9.93
N ASN A 117 18.14 12.10 -9.69
CA ASN A 117 18.16 11.06 -10.74
C ASN A 117 16.77 10.40 -10.89
N SER A 118 16.20 10.43 -12.09
CA SER A 118 14.95 9.72 -12.41
C SER A 118 15.24 8.32 -12.96
N SER A 119 14.49 7.30 -12.55
CA SER A 119 14.58 5.95 -13.12
C SER A 119 14.12 5.84 -14.57
N LEU A 120 13.45 6.88 -15.10
CA LEU A 120 13.06 6.93 -16.52
C LEU A 120 14.22 7.37 -17.43
N ALA A 121 15.24 8.02 -16.89
CA ALA A 121 16.38 8.48 -17.68
C ALA A 121 17.26 7.29 -18.09
N GLY A 122 17.71 7.29 -19.36
CA GLY A 122 18.64 6.27 -19.86
C GLY A 122 20.06 6.38 -19.27
N ARG A 123 20.35 7.49 -18.58
CA ARG A 123 21.62 7.77 -17.90
C ARG A 123 21.32 8.43 -16.56
N VAL A 124 22.18 8.20 -15.58
CA VAL A 124 22.08 8.77 -14.23
C VAL A 124 23.47 9.17 -13.75
N ASN A 125 23.54 10.12 -12.82
CA ASN A 125 24.77 10.36 -12.07
C ASN A 125 24.97 9.23 -11.05
N GLN A 126 26.08 8.48 -11.14
CA GLN A 126 26.31 7.28 -10.33
C GLN A 126 26.59 7.57 -8.84
N GLU A 127 26.92 8.81 -8.48
CA GLU A 127 27.21 9.19 -7.10
C GLU A 127 25.94 9.37 -6.25
N TYR A 128 24.78 9.51 -6.90
CA TYR A 128 23.51 9.88 -6.25
C TYR A 128 22.42 8.82 -6.46
N PRO A 129 21.50 8.64 -5.48
CA PRO A 129 20.45 7.64 -5.56
C PRO A 129 19.49 7.91 -6.71
N VAL A 130 18.93 6.85 -7.27
CA VAL A 130 17.91 6.91 -8.32
C VAL A 130 16.52 6.84 -7.70
N VAL A 131 15.68 7.82 -8.02
CA VAL A 131 14.28 7.87 -7.61
C VAL A 131 13.45 7.02 -8.56
N ALA A 132 12.64 6.12 -8.01
CA ALA A 132 11.67 5.35 -8.78
C ALA A 132 10.53 6.26 -9.26
N VAL A 133 10.55 6.60 -10.55
CA VAL A 133 9.51 7.36 -11.24
C VAL A 133 8.83 6.43 -12.22
N LYS A 134 7.49 6.31 -12.15
CA LYS A 134 6.75 5.38 -13.00
C LYS A 134 5.70 6.05 -13.86
N TYR A 135 4.84 6.87 -13.28
CA TYR A 135 3.63 7.30 -13.99
C TYR A 135 3.49 8.83 -14.07
N PHE A 136 3.63 9.54 -12.94
CA PHE A 136 3.33 10.96 -12.80
C PHE A 136 4.33 11.65 -11.85
N SER A 137 4.28 12.99 -11.80
CA SER A 137 5.08 13.76 -10.85
C SER A 137 4.75 13.46 -9.38
N ALA A 138 3.51 13.02 -9.10
CA ALA A 138 3.07 12.70 -7.73
C ALA A 138 3.79 11.48 -7.16
N ASP A 139 3.86 10.35 -7.88
CA ASP A 139 4.63 9.19 -7.43
C ASP A 139 6.13 9.48 -7.36
N ALA A 140 6.66 10.30 -8.28
CA ALA A 140 8.05 10.75 -8.22
C ALA A 140 8.35 11.55 -6.94
N ALA A 141 7.48 12.50 -6.59
CA ALA A 141 7.62 13.33 -5.39
C ALA A 141 7.54 12.48 -4.11
N VAL A 142 6.57 11.58 -4.02
CA VAL A 142 6.43 10.64 -2.90
C VAL A 142 7.66 9.74 -2.77
N ALA A 143 8.13 9.13 -3.87
CA ALA A 143 9.32 8.29 -3.89
C ALA A 143 10.58 9.06 -3.49
N LEU A 144 10.71 10.32 -3.94
CA LEU A 144 11.84 11.17 -3.58
C LEU A 144 11.85 11.49 -2.09
N LEU A 145 10.73 11.94 -1.53
CA LEU A 145 10.64 12.26 -0.09
C LEU A 145 10.91 11.00 0.76
N ALA A 146 10.26 9.89 0.43
CA ALA A 146 10.40 8.65 1.18
C ALA A 146 11.82 8.05 1.11
N SER A 147 12.45 8.05 -0.07
CA SER A 147 13.82 7.54 -0.25
C SER A 147 14.89 8.37 0.46
N ASN A 148 14.57 9.63 0.79
CA ASN A 148 15.44 10.49 1.60
C ASN A 148 15.01 10.56 3.08
N GLY A 149 14.24 9.59 3.57
CA GLY A 149 14.00 9.38 5.00
C GLY A 149 12.81 10.15 5.60
N VAL A 150 12.01 10.85 4.79
CA VAL A 150 10.76 11.47 5.27
C VAL A 150 9.82 10.38 5.78
N LYS A 151 9.36 10.53 7.03
CA LYS A 151 8.51 9.54 7.70
C LYS A 151 7.02 9.78 7.52
N ARG A 152 6.61 11.03 7.32
CA ARG A 152 5.21 11.39 7.14
C ARG A 152 5.04 12.44 6.04
N ILE A 153 4.08 12.20 5.15
CA ILE A 153 3.69 13.08 4.05
C ILE A 153 2.18 13.29 4.13
N ARG A 154 1.77 14.55 4.23
CA ARG A 154 0.39 15.00 4.04
C ARG A 154 0.15 15.22 2.55
N THR A 155 -1.03 14.88 2.04
CA THR A 155 -1.39 15.09 0.63
C THR A 155 -2.66 15.93 0.49
N ALA A 156 -2.68 16.79 -0.50
CA ALA A 156 -3.88 17.47 -0.99
C ALA A 156 -3.77 17.66 -2.51
N GLY A 157 -4.85 17.46 -3.24
CA GLY A 157 -4.87 17.50 -4.70
C GLY A 157 -4.19 16.31 -5.38
N ILE A 158 -4.06 15.17 -4.69
CA ILE A 158 -3.50 13.90 -5.19
C ILE A 158 -4.60 12.82 -5.10
N ASP A 159 -5.69 13.02 -5.83
CA ASP A 159 -6.97 12.32 -5.59
C ASP A 159 -7.27 11.19 -6.58
N GLY A 160 -6.46 11.03 -7.63
CA GLY A 160 -6.75 10.10 -8.73
C GLY A 160 -7.73 10.66 -9.75
N ALA A 161 -8.50 9.76 -10.37
CA ALA A 161 -9.53 10.05 -11.37
C ALA A 161 -8.97 10.83 -12.58
N THR A 162 -9.81 11.63 -13.23
CA THR A 162 -9.45 12.40 -14.44
C THR A 162 -9.55 13.91 -14.22
N GLU A 163 -10.07 14.37 -13.08
CA GLU A 163 -10.45 15.77 -12.89
C GLU A 163 -9.39 16.58 -12.13
N TYR A 164 -9.26 17.85 -12.54
CA TYR A 164 -8.57 18.85 -11.77
C TYR A 164 -9.57 19.69 -10.98
N ASN A 165 -9.12 20.28 -9.87
CA ASN A 165 -9.90 21.28 -9.15
C ASN A 165 -10.24 22.48 -10.06
N LYS A 166 -11.40 23.12 -9.84
CA LYS A 166 -11.90 24.28 -10.59
C LYS A 166 -10.86 25.40 -10.77
N ASN A 167 -9.96 25.57 -9.80
CA ASN A 167 -8.89 26.56 -9.84
C ASN A 167 -7.80 26.28 -10.91
N PHE A 168 -7.82 25.08 -11.51
CA PHE A 168 -6.91 24.66 -12.58
C PHE A 168 -7.64 24.32 -13.89
N SER A 169 -8.91 24.73 -14.04
CA SER A 169 -9.75 24.39 -15.19
C SER A 169 -9.08 24.74 -16.53
N GLY A 170 -8.42 25.90 -16.63
CA GLY A 170 -7.70 26.36 -17.82
C GLY A 170 -6.49 25.51 -18.24
N LEU A 171 -6.05 24.55 -17.43
CA LEU A 171 -4.96 23.62 -17.76
C LEU A 171 -5.47 22.26 -18.29
N SER A 172 -6.78 22.02 -18.20
CA SER A 172 -7.39 20.71 -18.47
C SER A 172 -7.27 20.29 -19.94
N GLU A 173 -7.23 21.26 -20.85
CA GLU A 173 -7.08 21.01 -22.30
C GLU A 173 -5.62 20.79 -22.71
N LYS A 174 -4.65 21.29 -21.93
CA LYS A 174 -3.22 21.28 -22.29
C LYS A 174 -2.41 20.17 -21.63
N THR A 175 -2.65 19.88 -20.35
CA THR A 175 -1.70 19.08 -19.53
C THR A 175 -2.34 17.87 -18.84
N ARG A 176 -3.65 17.70 -18.96
CA ARG A 176 -4.38 16.62 -18.30
C ARG A 176 -4.18 15.32 -19.03
N LEU A 177 -3.53 14.36 -18.37
CA LEU A 177 -3.26 13.02 -18.92
C LEU A 177 -2.51 13.04 -20.26
N SER A 178 -1.71 14.10 -20.49
CA SER A 178 -0.88 14.28 -21.69
C SER A 178 0.18 13.19 -21.88
N ASN A 179 0.48 12.42 -20.83
CA ASN A 179 1.37 11.27 -20.85
C ASN A 179 0.71 9.98 -21.41
N GLY A 180 -0.54 10.06 -21.91
CA GLY A 180 -1.25 8.95 -22.55
C GLY A 180 -1.91 7.97 -21.59
N GLN A 181 -2.03 8.29 -20.30
CA GLN A 181 -2.79 7.48 -19.34
C GLN A 181 -4.29 7.79 -19.40
N SER A 182 -5.14 6.81 -19.11
CA SER A 182 -6.59 7.00 -19.09
C SER A 182 -7.11 7.68 -17.81
N SER A 183 -6.33 7.62 -16.73
CA SER A 183 -6.61 8.28 -15.44
C SER A 183 -5.33 8.43 -14.61
N PHE A 184 -5.40 9.22 -13.53
CA PHE A 184 -4.31 9.35 -12.56
C PHE A 184 -4.17 8.12 -11.65
N ASP A 185 -5.06 7.14 -11.71
CA ASP A 185 -5.15 6.05 -10.73
C ASP A 185 -3.91 5.15 -10.70
N LYS A 186 -3.18 5.04 -11.82
CA LYS A 186 -1.94 4.26 -11.85
C LYS A 186 -0.88 4.79 -10.87
N GLN A 187 -0.92 6.08 -10.53
CA GLN A 187 -0.01 6.65 -9.53
C GLN A 187 -0.12 5.92 -8.18
N PHE A 188 -1.30 5.43 -7.81
CA PHE A 188 -1.50 4.75 -6.53
C PHE A 188 -0.81 3.39 -6.46
N ARG A 189 -0.54 2.72 -7.58
CA ARG A 189 0.30 1.51 -7.59
C ARG A 189 1.75 1.83 -7.20
N ALA A 190 2.31 2.89 -7.79
CA ALA A 190 3.66 3.34 -7.48
C ALA A 190 3.77 3.92 -6.06
N ILE A 191 2.75 4.65 -5.61
CA ILE A 191 2.65 5.17 -4.24
C ILE A 191 2.50 4.01 -3.24
N ALA A 192 1.64 3.03 -3.49
CA ALA A 192 1.50 1.83 -2.66
C ALA A 192 2.83 1.10 -2.51
N ALA A 193 3.56 0.90 -3.61
CA ALA A 193 4.88 0.31 -3.57
C ALA A 193 5.87 1.14 -2.73
N THR A 194 5.80 2.47 -2.81
CA THR A 194 6.64 3.34 -1.99
C THR A 194 6.29 3.25 -0.51
N ILE A 195 5.01 3.29 -0.15
CA ILE A 195 4.52 3.12 1.24
C ILE A 195 5.05 1.81 1.81
N MET A 196 4.82 0.70 1.12
CA MET A 196 5.17 -0.63 1.63
C MET A 196 6.69 -0.86 1.71
N ASN A 197 7.47 -0.28 0.81
CA ASN A 197 8.93 -0.45 0.78
C ASN A 197 9.67 0.44 1.79
N THR A 198 9.14 1.63 2.08
CA THR A 198 9.83 2.63 2.92
C THR A 198 9.22 2.78 4.31
N GLY A 199 7.98 2.33 4.50
CA GLY A 199 7.19 2.58 5.71
C GLY A 199 6.79 4.05 5.88
N VAL A 200 6.86 4.86 4.82
CA VAL A 200 6.39 6.26 4.88
C VAL A 200 4.89 6.28 5.14
N GLU A 201 4.47 7.10 6.10
CA GLU A 201 3.08 7.34 6.40
C GLU A 201 2.55 8.45 5.47
N ILE A 202 1.64 8.10 4.56
CA ILE A 202 0.96 9.07 3.70
C ILE A 202 -0.44 9.26 4.25
N LEU A 203 -0.80 10.51 4.55
CA LEU A 203 -2.11 10.87 5.10
C LEU A 203 -2.69 12.03 4.30
N PRO A 204 -4.03 12.15 4.22
CA PRO A 204 -4.63 13.37 3.69
C PRO A 204 -4.28 14.55 4.62
N LEU A 205 -4.31 15.75 4.05
CA LEU A 205 -4.13 17.00 4.80
C LEU A 205 -5.09 17.08 5.99
N ILE A 206 -6.35 16.69 5.79
CA ILE A 206 -7.38 16.65 6.84
C ILE A 206 -7.49 15.22 7.37
N MET A 207 -7.15 15.02 8.64
CA MET A 207 -6.99 13.69 9.26
C MET A 207 -8.25 12.84 9.35
N ASP A 208 -9.44 13.42 9.23
CA ASP A 208 -10.69 12.65 9.27
C ASP A 208 -11.00 11.95 7.94
N ASP A 209 -10.17 12.15 6.91
CA ASP A 209 -10.41 11.67 5.54
C ASP A 209 -9.70 10.36 5.16
N TYR A 210 -9.06 9.64 6.10
CA TYR A 210 -8.40 8.36 5.79
C TYR A 210 -9.15 7.15 6.35
N ILE A 211 -9.08 6.06 5.61
CA ILE A 211 -9.72 4.79 5.95
C ILE A 211 -8.77 4.00 6.86
N ARG A 212 -9.29 3.52 7.99
CA ARG A 212 -8.55 2.68 8.94
C ARG A 212 -8.95 1.24 8.73
N VAL A 213 -7.99 0.39 8.40
CA VAL A 213 -8.20 -1.05 8.23
C VAL A 213 -7.36 -1.78 9.26
N TYR A 214 -8.01 -2.52 10.15
CA TYR A 214 -7.34 -3.40 11.11
C TYR A 214 -7.39 -4.83 10.60
N VAL A 215 -6.25 -5.51 10.66
CA VAL A 215 -6.12 -6.87 10.12
C VAL A 215 -5.85 -7.86 11.24
N GLY A 216 -6.70 -8.87 11.36
CA GLY A 216 -6.44 -10.05 12.18
C GLY A 216 -5.42 -10.96 11.50
N ALA A 217 -4.26 -11.11 12.11
CA ALA A 217 -3.16 -11.84 11.54
C ALA A 217 -2.27 -12.44 12.63
N GLU A 218 -1.55 -13.49 12.27
CA GLU A 218 -0.36 -13.96 12.99
C GLU A 218 0.91 -13.48 12.27
N ILE A 219 2.05 -13.46 12.95
CA ILE A 219 3.31 -12.99 12.36
C ILE A 219 3.76 -13.88 11.19
N GLU A 220 3.45 -15.18 11.26
CA GLU A 220 3.66 -16.19 10.21
C GLU A 220 2.83 -15.90 8.95
N GLN A 221 1.75 -15.13 9.08
CA GLN A 221 0.89 -14.71 7.97
C GLN A 221 1.32 -13.37 7.36
N SER A 222 2.50 -12.84 7.72
CA SER A 222 3.01 -11.54 7.25
C SER A 222 2.99 -11.37 5.73
N LEU A 223 3.29 -12.41 4.94
CA LEU A 223 3.22 -12.30 3.49
C LEU A 223 1.77 -12.19 2.98
N ALA A 224 0.84 -12.95 3.56
CA ALA A 224 -0.58 -12.86 3.21
C ALA A 224 -1.14 -11.47 3.54
N LEU A 225 -0.81 -10.94 4.72
CA LEU A 225 -1.15 -9.58 5.11
C LEU A 225 -0.60 -8.54 4.13
N LYS A 226 0.66 -8.66 3.70
CA LYS A 226 1.24 -7.73 2.72
C LYS A 226 0.55 -7.80 1.36
N VAL A 227 0.13 -8.99 0.92
CA VAL A 227 -0.65 -9.13 -0.32
C VAL A 227 -2.03 -8.48 -0.17
N LEU A 228 -2.69 -8.65 0.98
CA LEU A 228 -3.94 -7.95 1.30
C LEU A 228 -3.74 -6.43 1.29
N GLU A 229 -2.74 -5.92 2.00
CA GLU A 229 -2.40 -4.48 2.06
C GLU A 229 -2.14 -3.91 0.66
N TYR A 230 -1.32 -4.57 -0.14
CA TYR A 230 -1.06 -4.17 -1.53
C TYR A 230 -2.35 -4.15 -2.35
N SER A 231 -3.19 -5.18 -2.23
CA SER A 231 -4.45 -5.28 -2.95
C SER A 231 -5.45 -4.19 -2.55
N ILE A 232 -5.45 -3.74 -1.29
CA ILE A 232 -6.25 -2.60 -0.83
C ILE A 232 -5.71 -1.32 -1.44
N LEU A 233 -4.42 -1.04 -1.25
CA LEU A 233 -3.79 0.22 -1.64
C LEU A 233 -3.81 0.44 -3.16
N LYS A 234 -3.71 -0.62 -3.96
CA LYS A 234 -3.70 -0.51 -5.43
C LYS A 234 -5.10 -0.26 -6.03
N ASN A 235 -6.16 -0.62 -5.32
CA ASN A 235 -7.55 -0.59 -5.80
C ASN A 235 -8.35 0.57 -5.22
N THR A 236 -7.71 1.48 -4.47
CA THR A 236 -8.38 2.65 -3.88
C THR A 236 -7.59 3.92 -4.16
N ASN A 237 -8.32 5.00 -4.37
CA ASN A 237 -7.75 6.35 -4.47
C ASN A 237 -7.84 7.11 -3.13
N SER A 238 -8.38 6.48 -2.08
CA SER A 238 -8.34 7.04 -0.73
C SER A 238 -7.08 6.67 -0.01
N THR A 239 -6.67 7.53 0.91
CA THR A 239 -5.65 7.13 1.87
C THR A 239 -6.19 6.03 2.76
N VAL A 240 -5.45 4.92 2.85
CA VAL A 240 -5.75 3.82 3.76
C VAL A 240 -4.56 3.58 4.68
N LYS A 241 -4.84 3.41 5.97
CA LYS A 241 -3.88 2.92 6.95
C LYS A 241 -4.25 1.50 7.35
N VAL A 242 -3.42 0.54 6.95
CA VAL A 242 -3.56 -0.87 7.32
C VAL A 242 -2.74 -1.13 8.59
N THR A 243 -3.35 -1.72 9.62
CA THR A 243 -2.71 -1.98 10.91
C THR A 243 -2.94 -3.43 11.35
N PRO A 244 -1.91 -4.29 11.40
CA PRO A 244 -2.04 -5.61 12.00
C PRO A 244 -2.36 -5.50 13.49
N LEU A 245 -3.38 -6.20 13.97
CA LEU A 245 -3.79 -6.11 15.37
C LEU A 245 -2.72 -6.62 16.36
N TYR A 246 -1.90 -7.58 15.95
CA TYR A 246 -0.77 -8.05 16.75
C TYR A 246 0.29 -6.95 17.00
N SER A 247 0.33 -5.90 16.17
CA SER A 247 1.27 -4.77 16.32
C SER A 247 0.79 -3.69 17.28
N SER A 248 -0.42 -3.85 17.84
CA SER A 248 -1.04 -2.86 18.73
C SER A 248 -0.32 -2.69 20.07
N GLY A 249 0.47 -3.67 20.50
CA GLY A 249 1.16 -3.68 21.79
C GLY A 249 0.24 -3.90 23.00
N PHE A 250 -1.07 -4.10 22.77
CA PHE A 250 -2.02 -4.42 23.84
C PHE A 250 -2.14 -5.93 24.00
N GLU A 251 -1.95 -6.41 25.23
CA GLU A 251 -2.23 -7.79 25.59
C GLU A 251 -3.68 -7.92 26.07
N ILE A 252 -4.29 -9.07 25.78
CA ILE A 252 -5.64 -9.43 26.24
C ILE A 252 -5.51 -10.72 27.03
N SER A 253 -6.06 -10.72 28.24
CA SER A 253 -6.08 -11.92 29.08
C SER A 253 -6.89 -13.04 28.41
N LEU A 254 -6.47 -14.29 28.60
CA LEU A 254 -7.27 -15.43 28.16
C LEU A 254 -8.38 -15.73 29.17
N PRO A 255 -9.57 -16.13 28.71
CA PRO A 255 -10.62 -16.64 29.58
C PRO A 255 -10.12 -17.76 30.48
N THR A 256 -10.64 -17.78 31.71
CA THR A 256 -10.33 -18.78 32.72
C THR A 256 -10.75 -20.17 32.22
N ASN A 257 -11.93 -20.27 31.61
CA ASN A 257 -12.41 -21.50 30.99
C ASN A 257 -11.74 -21.72 29.61
N LYS A 258 -11.07 -22.86 29.43
CA LYS A 258 -10.40 -23.23 28.18
C LYS A 258 -11.34 -23.30 26.98
N GLU A 259 -12.61 -23.68 27.17
CA GLU A 259 -13.59 -23.75 26.08
C GLU A 259 -13.99 -22.38 25.54
N ASN A 260 -13.81 -21.33 26.34
CA ASN A 260 -14.07 -19.94 25.95
C ASN A 260 -12.86 -19.27 25.31
N ARG A 261 -11.70 -19.94 25.23
CA ARG A 261 -10.49 -19.36 24.64
C ARG A 261 -10.65 -19.17 23.13
N PRO A 262 -10.06 -18.11 22.57
CA PRO A 262 -10.19 -17.82 21.15
C PRO A 262 -9.56 -18.93 20.30
N ARG A 263 -10.23 -19.27 19.19
CA ARG A 263 -9.74 -20.29 18.24
C ARG A 263 -8.54 -19.81 17.43
N THR A 264 -8.42 -18.50 17.20
CA THR A 264 -7.23 -17.86 16.61
C THR A 264 -6.69 -16.78 17.54
N PRO A 265 -5.37 -16.52 17.57
CA PRO A 265 -4.77 -15.53 18.48
C PRO A 265 -5.33 -14.11 18.33
N PHE A 266 -5.82 -13.76 17.14
CA PHE A 266 -6.36 -12.44 16.83
C PHE A 266 -7.87 -12.28 17.06
N SER A 267 -8.61 -13.35 17.37
CA SER A 267 -10.08 -13.31 17.49
C SER A 267 -10.55 -12.23 18.48
N PHE A 268 -9.92 -12.14 19.66
CA PHE A 268 -10.27 -11.14 20.67
C PHE A 268 -9.60 -9.79 20.45
N GLN A 269 -8.53 -9.72 19.66
CA GLN A 269 -7.89 -8.46 19.33
C GLN A 269 -8.82 -7.51 18.56
N ARG A 270 -9.85 -8.06 17.90
CA ARG A 270 -10.92 -7.28 17.24
C ARG A 270 -11.60 -6.29 18.21
N PHE A 271 -11.70 -6.63 19.49
CA PHE A 271 -12.31 -5.78 20.51
C PHE A 271 -11.41 -4.58 20.92
N LEU A 272 -10.17 -4.51 20.44
CA LEU A 272 -9.28 -3.36 20.65
C LEU A 272 -9.56 -2.22 19.66
N ILE A 273 -10.26 -2.48 18.56
CA ILE A 273 -10.39 -1.53 17.44
C ILE A 273 -10.95 -0.17 17.88
N PRO A 274 -12.05 -0.08 18.66
CA PRO A 274 -12.55 1.22 19.14
C PRO A 274 -11.51 1.97 19.97
N LYS A 275 -10.81 1.30 20.88
CA LYS A 275 -9.72 1.88 21.68
C LYS A 275 -8.57 2.39 20.83
N LEU A 276 -8.16 1.63 19.81
CA LEU A 276 -7.12 2.03 18.85
C LEU A 276 -7.52 3.26 18.01
N ASN A 277 -8.81 3.57 17.96
CA ASN A 277 -9.38 4.76 17.33
C ASN A 277 -9.66 5.90 18.32
N ASN A 278 -9.25 5.76 19.59
CA ASN A 278 -9.64 6.65 20.68
C ASN A 278 -11.17 6.83 20.79
N TYR A 279 -11.92 5.78 20.47
CA TYR A 279 -13.39 5.75 20.43
C TYR A 279 -13.96 6.84 19.51
N LYS A 280 -13.37 7.03 18.32
CA LYS A 280 -13.79 8.03 17.34
C LYS A 280 -13.82 7.50 15.91
N GLY A 281 -14.80 7.97 15.14
CA GLY A 281 -14.92 7.66 13.72
C GLY A 281 -15.26 6.20 13.47
N ARG A 282 -14.81 5.69 12.32
CA ARG A 282 -15.11 4.33 11.86
C ARG A 282 -13.84 3.58 11.47
N ALA A 283 -13.93 2.26 11.47
CA ALA A 283 -12.85 1.38 11.06
C ALA A 283 -13.39 0.13 10.34
N ILE A 284 -12.57 -0.42 9.46
CA ILE A 284 -12.82 -1.71 8.82
C ILE A 284 -11.97 -2.76 9.50
N TYR A 285 -12.53 -3.94 9.72
CA TYR A 285 -11.81 -5.14 10.12
C TYR A 285 -11.78 -6.17 9.00
N LEU A 286 -10.62 -6.76 8.74
CA LEU A 286 -10.41 -7.88 7.79
C LEU A 286 -9.52 -8.97 8.42
N ASP A 287 -9.62 -10.20 7.93
CA ASP A 287 -8.64 -11.27 8.22
C ASP A 287 -7.49 -11.23 7.18
N SER A 288 -6.30 -11.69 7.55
CA SER A 288 -5.09 -11.60 6.69
C SER A 288 -5.10 -12.51 5.46
N ASP A 289 -6.00 -13.49 5.42
CA ASP A 289 -6.19 -14.45 4.34
C ASP A 289 -7.24 -13.98 3.33
N MET A 290 -7.22 -12.67 3.04
CA MET A 290 -8.14 -12.01 2.12
C MET A 290 -7.40 -11.31 0.99
N GLN A 291 -8.11 -11.01 -0.10
CA GLN A 291 -7.64 -10.19 -1.22
C GLN A 291 -8.76 -9.28 -1.71
N VAL A 292 -8.47 -7.98 -1.86
CA VAL A 292 -9.44 -6.95 -2.26
C VAL A 292 -9.25 -6.61 -3.74
N PHE A 293 -10.37 -6.53 -4.48
CA PHE A 293 -10.39 -6.27 -5.92
C PHE A 293 -11.15 -4.99 -6.29
N PHE A 294 -11.84 -4.38 -5.33
CA PHE A 294 -12.65 -3.18 -5.51
C PHE A 294 -12.26 -2.11 -4.50
N ASP A 295 -12.71 -0.88 -4.75
CA ASP A 295 -12.40 0.26 -3.89
C ASP A 295 -13.00 0.10 -2.49
N ILE A 296 -12.14 -0.04 -1.49
CA ILE A 296 -12.53 -0.19 -0.07
C ILE A 296 -13.33 1.03 0.46
N ARG A 297 -13.31 2.18 -0.25
CA ARG A 297 -14.21 3.31 0.05
C ARG A 297 -15.67 2.90 0.06
N ASP A 298 -16.10 2.05 -0.87
CA ASP A 298 -17.50 1.60 -0.95
C ASP A 298 -17.93 0.95 0.38
N LEU A 299 -17.07 0.10 0.96
CA LEU A 299 -17.26 -0.48 2.28
C LEU A 299 -17.22 0.57 3.40
N ASN A 300 -16.24 1.49 3.40
CA ASN A 300 -16.10 2.51 4.44
C ASN A 300 -17.27 3.52 4.47
N SER A 301 -17.91 3.74 3.33
CA SER A 301 -18.97 4.74 3.13
C SER A 301 -20.36 4.27 3.55
N ARG A 302 -20.52 3.00 3.93
CA ARG A 302 -21.84 2.46 4.30
C ARG A 302 -22.43 3.19 5.50
N ASP A 303 -23.74 3.40 5.43
CA ASP A 303 -24.53 3.92 6.54
C ASP A 303 -24.72 2.79 7.56
N PHE A 304 -24.56 3.13 8.83
CA PHE A 304 -24.80 2.21 9.93
C PHE A 304 -26.28 1.96 10.19
N VAL A 305 -27.19 2.82 9.70
CA VAL A 305 -28.66 2.65 9.82
C VAL A 305 -29.09 2.35 11.27
N GLY A 306 -28.53 3.11 12.22
CA GLY A 306 -28.80 2.96 13.66
C GLY A 306 -28.08 1.78 14.34
N LYS A 307 -27.22 1.05 13.63
CA LYS A 307 -26.34 -0.01 14.17
C LYS A 307 -24.98 0.55 14.56
N ASN A 308 -24.14 -0.25 15.21
CA ASN A 308 -22.76 0.14 15.52
C ASN A 308 -21.71 -0.84 14.95
N LEU A 309 -22.16 -1.95 14.38
CA LEU A 309 -21.33 -2.93 13.67
C LEU A 309 -22.06 -3.43 12.43
N LEU A 310 -21.45 -3.35 11.25
CA LEU A 310 -21.97 -3.98 10.04
C LEU A 310 -21.14 -5.20 9.67
N SER A 311 -21.80 -6.26 9.21
CA SER A 311 -21.14 -7.50 8.75
C SER A 311 -21.73 -7.99 7.43
N ALA A 312 -20.99 -8.85 6.73
CA ALA A 312 -21.47 -9.49 5.52
C ALA A 312 -22.49 -10.61 5.83
N TYR A 313 -23.54 -10.68 5.00
CA TYR A 313 -24.42 -11.86 5.00
C TYR A 313 -23.80 -13.00 4.19
N SER A 314 -24.24 -14.22 4.46
CA SER A 314 -23.84 -15.38 3.68
C SER A 314 -24.53 -15.37 2.32
N SER A 315 -23.86 -15.82 1.27
CA SER A 315 -24.45 -16.02 -0.07
C SER A 315 -25.59 -17.05 -0.09
N ASP A 316 -25.66 -17.91 0.92
CA ASP A 316 -26.72 -18.89 1.08
C ASP A 316 -27.88 -18.25 1.88
N GLU A 317 -28.95 -17.83 1.18
CA GLU A 317 -30.18 -17.36 1.82
C GLU A 317 -30.63 -18.36 2.89
N GLY A 318 -30.60 -17.95 4.16
CA GLY A 318 -31.15 -18.70 5.29
C GLY A 318 -30.30 -19.83 5.89
N ALA A 319 -29.10 -20.15 5.40
CA ALA A 319 -28.34 -21.32 5.87
C ALA A 319 -27.16 -21.03 6.82
N ARG A 320 -26.55 -19.85 6.77
CA ARG A 320 -25.36 -19.51 7.57
C ARG A 320 -25.55 -18.23 8.37
N LYS A 321 -25.12 -18.28 9.64
CA LYS A 321 -25.00 -17.10 10.50
C LYS A 321 -24.07 -16.04 9.87
N PRO A 322 -24.27 -14.75 10.19
CA PRO A 322 -23.39 -13.66 9.80
C PRO A 322 -21.91 -13.98 10.07
N GLN A 323 -21.02 -13.54 9.18
CA GLN A 323 -19.58 -13.77 9.29
C GLN A 323 -18.87 -12.47 9.68
N PHE A 324 -18.12 -12.51 10.78
CA PHE A 324 -17.40 -11.36 11.32
C PHE A 324 -15.91 -11.33 10.91
N SER A 325 -15.58 -11.99 9.81
CA SER A 325 -14.26 -11.87 9.15
C SER A 325 -14.12 -10.54 8.40
N VAL A 326 -15.25 -9.91 8.06
CA VAL A 326 -15.32 -8.56 7.47
C VAL A 326 -16.31 -7.76 8.28
N MET A 327 -15.86 -6.64 8.86
CA MET A 327 -16.72 -5.76 9.64
C MET A 327 -16.47 -4.29 9.32
N LEU A 328 -17.52 -3.48 9.35
CA LEU A 328 -17.43 -2.03 9.47
C LEU A 328 -17.87 -1.65 10.89
N LEU A 329 -17.02 -0.94 11.62
CA LEU A 329 -17.18 -0.61 13.03
C LEU A 329 -17.42 0.89 13.18
N ASP A 330 -18.47 1.28 13.91
CA ASP A 330 -18.62 2.64 14.43
C ASP A 330 -17.86 2.72 15.75
N CYS A 331 -16.60 3.14 15.69
CA CYS A 331 -15.75 3.22 16.87
C CYS A 331 -16.23 4.27 17.88
N GLY A 332 -17.04 5.26 17.47
CA GLY A 332 -17.62 6.25 18.37
C GLY A 332 -18.79 5.72 19.19
N SER A 333 -19.56 4.79 18.60
CA SER A 333 -20.73 4.19 19.24
C SER A 333 -20.44 2.86 19.95
N LEU A 334 -19.34 2.18 19.61
CA LEU A 334 -18.95 0.92 20.22
C LEU A 334 -18.24 1.12 21.57
N ASN A 335 -18.84 0.58 22.64
CA ASN A 335 -18.28 0.61 24.00
C ASN A 335 -17.37 -0.60 24.29
N TRP A 336 -16.68 -1.13 23.28
CA TRP A 336 -15.82 -2.29 23.48
C TRP A 336 -14.59 -1.94 24.32
N ASP A 337 -14.39 -2.75 25.36
CA ASP A 337 -13.11 -2.91 26.03
C ASP A 337 -12.77 -4.40 26.03
N ALA A 338 -11.62 -4.75 25.47
CA ALA A 338 -11.26 -6.14 25.25
C ALA A 338 -11.17 -6.95 26.55
N GLN A 339 -10.74 -6.33 27.66
CA GLN A 339 -10.67 -7.01 28.94
C GLN A 339 -12.07 -7.21 29.52
N HIS A 340 -12.93 -6.20 29.50
CA HIS A 340 -14.32 -6.35 29.93
C HIS A 340 -15.10 -7.37 29.10
N VAL A 341 -14.79 -7.50 27.80
CA VAL A 341 -15.38 -8.53 26.95
C VAL A 341 -14.97 -9.93 27.40
N VAL A 342 -13.71 -10.13 27.78
CA VAL A 342 -13.22 -11.40 28.32
C VAL A 342 -13.82 -11.68 29.70
N ASP A 343 -13.86 -10.69 30.59
CA ASP A 343 -14.45 -10.82 31.91
C ASP A 343 -15.94 -11.19 31.82
N GLY A 344 -16.65 -10.69 30.80
CA GLY A 344 -18.04 -11.07 30.53
C GLY A 344 -18.23 -12.56 30.18
N LEU A 345 -17.25 -13.20 29.51
CA LEU A 345 -17.26 -14.66 29.29
C LEU A 345 -17.09 -15.41 30.60
N ASP A 346 -16.14 -14.98 31.43
CA ASP A 346 -15.82 -15.64 32.70
C ASP A 346 -16.94 -15.48 33.74
N LEU A 347 -17.65 -14.35 33.70
CA LEU A 347 -18.85 -14.08 34.51
C LEU A 347 -20.13 -14.71 33.94
N GLY A 348 -20.07 -15.36 32.77
CA GLY A 348 -21.23 -16.01 32.15
C GLY A 348 -22.30 -15.04 31.62
N ARG A 349 -21.95 -13.79 31.31
CA ARG A 349 -22.89 -12.80 30.70
C ARG A 349 -23.32 -13.23 29.29
N TYR A 350 -22.45 -13.96 28.60
CA TYR A 350 -22.68 -14.59 27.29
C TYR A 350 -21.72 -15.77 27.12
N SER A 351 -22.09 -16.69 26.22
CA SER A 351 -21.23 -17.80 25.79
C SER A 351 -20.23 -17.38 24.71
N TYR A 352 -19.20 -18.18 24.48
CA TYR A 352 -18.26 -17.99 23.36
C TYR A 352 -18.99 -17.93 22.00
N SER A 353 -20.03 -18.74 21.82
CA SER A 353 -20.86 -18.76 20.61
C SER A 353 -21.58 -17.42 20.42
N GLN A 354 -22.25 -16.91 21.47
CA GLN A 354 -22.93 -15.62 21.42
C GLN A 354 -21.95 -14.46 21.17
N LEU A 355 -20.75 -14.52 21.76
CA LEU A 355 -19.74 -13.50 21.51
C LEU A 355 -19.21 -13.53 20.07
N MET A 356 -18.83 -14.70 19.56
CA MET A 356 -18.10 -14.78 18.28
C MET A 356 -18.97 -15.00 17.05
N GLN A 357 -20.16 -15.61 17.19
CA GLN A 357 -21.07 -15.88 16.08
C GLN A 357 -22.22 -14.90 15.98
N ASP A 358 -22.56 -14.21 17.07
CA ASP A 358 -23.66 -13.25 17.11
C ASP A 358 -23.18 -11.83 17.44
N MET A 359 -21.90 -11.65 17.83
CA MET A 359 -21.34 -10.39 18.33
C MET A 359 -22.24 -9.73 19.38
N ALA A 360 -22.65 -10.51 20.40
CA ALA A 360 -23.62 -10.09 21.43
C ALA A 360 -23.22 -8.83 22.25
N VAL A 361 -22.01 -8.32 22.06
CA VAL A 361 -21.50 -7.07 22.65
C VAL A 361 -21.63 -5.86 21.71
N ALA A 362 -22.37 -5.99 20.61
CA ALA A 362 -22.66 -4.93 19.63
C ALA A 362 -24.11 -5.02 19.11
N ASP A 363 -24.58 -3.94 18.51
CA ASP A 363 -25.82 -3.95 17.72
C ASP A 363 -25.46 -4.11 16.24
N VAL A 364 -25.76 -5.30 15.70
CA VAL A 364 -25.25 -5.77 14.41
C VAL A 364 -26.26 -5.50 13.29
N GLY A 365 -25.79 -4.88 12.20
CA GLY A 365 -26.46 -4.81 10.91
C GLY A 365 -25.83 -5.77 9.89
N VAL A 366 -26.57 -6.80 9.47
CA VAL A 366 -26.08 -7.78 8.49
C VAL A 366 -26.47 -7.32 7.09
N VAL A 367 -25.77 -6.32 6.57
CA VAL A 367 -26.18 -5.58 5.36
C VAL A 367 -25.11 -5.54 4.27
N LEU A 368 -23.90 -6.00 4.53
CA LEU A 368 -22.83 -5.99 3.52
C LEU A 368 -23.02 -7.16 2.56
N GLU A 369 -22.90 -6.89 1.26
CA GLU A 369 -23.15 -7.87 0.21
C GLU A 369 -22.12 -9.03 0.26
N PRO A 370 -22.45 -10.26 -0.18
CA PRO A 370 -21.57 -11.43 -0.06
C PRO A 370 -20.30 -11.28 -0.91
N GLU A 371 -20.31 -10.40 -1.91
CA GLU A 371 -19.14 -10.03 -2.69
C GLU A 371 -18.04 -9.39 -1.82
N TRP A 372 -18.39 -8.76 -0.69
CA TRP A 372 -17.45 -8.23 0.30
C TRP A 372 -16.89 -9.30 1.25
N ASN A 373 -17.36 -10.55 1.18
CA ASN A 373 -16.82 -11.68 1.94
C ASN A 373 -17.00 -12.99 1.18
N SER A 374 -16.48 -13.07 -0.05
CA SER A 374 -16.65 -14.23 -0.91
C SER A 374 -15.75 -15.39 -0.46
N LEU A 375 -16.34 -16.36 0.24
CA LEU A 375 -15.63 -17.50 0.81
C LEU A 375 -15.30 -18.52 -0.28
N GLU A 376 -14.00 -18.71 -0.58
CA GLU A 376 -13.52 -19.68 -1.58
C GLU A 376 -14.27 -19.63 -2.91
N SER A 377 -14.70 -18.43 -3.32
CA SER A 377 -15.41 -18.19 -4.56
C SER A 377 -14.95 -16.86 -5.16
N TYR A 378 -14.45 -16.92 -6.38
CA TYR A 378 -13.99 -15.76 -7.13
C TYR A 378 -14.57 -15.76 -8.53
N GLN A 379 -15.16 -14.62 -8.87
CA GLN A 379 -15.60 -14.25 -10.20
C GLN A 379 -15.04 -12.87 -10.53
N GLU A 380 -14.26 -12.80 -11.60
CA GLU A 380 -13.65 -11.55 -12.06
C GLU A 380 -14.74 -10.50 -12.38
N GLY A 381 -14.53 -9.28 -11.91
CA GLY A 381 -15.47 -8.17 -12.08
C GLY A 381 -16.71 -8.21 -11.16
N LEU A 382 -16.89 -9.26 -10.35
CA LEU A 382 -17.99 -9.35 -9.38
C LEU A 382 -17.49 -9.43 -7.94
N THR A 383 -16.52 -10.32 -7.67
CA THR A 383 -15.97 -10.50 -6.32
C THR A 383 -15.23 -9.24 -5.86
N LYS A 384 -15.72 -8.58 -4.81
CA LYS A 384 -15.08 -7.39 -4.22
C LYS A 384 -13.94 -7.77 -3.28
N LEU A 385 -14.12 -8.83 -2.51
CA LEU A 385 -13.16 -9.38 -1.57
C LEU A 385 -13.25 -10.91 -1.55
N LEU A 386 -12.13 -11.57 -1.87
CA LEU A 386 -11.98 -13.02 -1.79
C LEU A 386 -11.40 -13.42 -0.44
N HIS A 387 -11.98 -14.42 0.20
CA HIS A 387 -11.55 -14.93 1.51
C HIS A 387 -11.13 -16.41 1.38
N TYR A 388 -9.85 -16.68 1.66
CA TYR A 388 -9.23 -18.01 1.59
C TYR A 388 -9.43 -18.80 2.90
N THR A 389 -10.69 -19.11 3.21
CA THR A 389 -11.10 -19.74 4.48
C THR A 389 -10.53 -21.14 4.73
N ASP A 390 -10.20 -21.93 3.69
CA ASP A 390 -9.65 -23.27 3.91
C ASP A 390 -8.14 -23.18 4.19
N MET A 391 -7.84 -23.11 5.48
CA MET A 391 -6.47 -23.08 6.02
C MET A 391 -5.59 -24.23 5.54
N ASN A 392 -6.09 -25.33 4.97
CA ASN A 392 -5.25 -26.40 4.45
C ASN A 392 -4.82 -26.19 3.00
N ILE A 393 -5.52 -25.32 2.28
CA ILE A 393 -5.28 -25.07 0.86
C ILE A 393 -5.04 -23.60 0.54
N GLN A 394 -4.77 -22.72 1.50
CA GLN A 394 -4.41 -21.32 1.22
C GLN A 394 -3.25 -21.21 0.20
N PRO A 395 -3.25 -20.22 -0.73
CA PRO A 395 -2.33 -20.17 -1.87
C PRO A 395 -0.82 -20.17 -1.53
N TRP A 396 -0.45 -19.60 -0.39
CA TRP A 396 0.95 -19.51 0.07
C TRP A 396 1.47 -20.79 0.73
N ILE A 397 0.58 -21.71 1.13
CA ILE A 397 0.94 -22.98 1.76
C ILE A 397 0.63 -24.19 0.88
N SER A 398 -0.26 -24.06 -0.11
CA SER A 398 -0.69 -25.19 -0.95
C SER A 398 -0.94 -24.77 -2.40
N ARG A 399 -0.58 -25.66 -3.31
CA ARG A 399 -0.88 -25.51 -4.74
C ARG A 399 -2.29 -25.98 -5.12
N LYS A 400 -3.03 -26.55 -4.17
CA LYS A 400 -4.36 -27.12 -4.43
C LYS A 400 -5.47 -26.07 -4.44
N ASN A 401 -5.19 -24.83 -4.04
CA ASN A 401 -6.17 -23.76 -4.11
C ASN A 401 -6.67 -23.55 -5.54
N LYS A 402 -7.98 -23.49 -5.74
CA LYS A 402 -8.60 -23.20 -7.04
C LYS A 402 -8.16 -21.84 -7.59
N TYR A 403 -7.95 -20.86 -6.71
CA TYR A 403 -7.61 -19.48 -7.03
C TYR A 403 -6.12 -19.16 -6.78
N LEU A 404 -5.27 -20.19 -6.80
CA LEU A 404 -3.81 -20.05 -6.66
C LEU A 404 -3.25 -18.97 -7.58
N LYS A 405 -3.69 -18.94 -8.85
CA LYS A 405 -3.19 -18.00 -9.85
C LYS A 405 -3.52 -16.56 -9.48
N VAL A 406 -4.73 -16.30 -8.98
CA VAL A 406 -5.20 -14.95 -8.60
C VAL A 406 -4.28 -14.35 -7.54
N TRP A 407 -3.99 -15.11 -6.49
CA TRP A 407 -3.11 -14.67 -5.41
C TRP A 407 -1.64 -14.55 -5.83
N VAL A 408 -1.14 -15.52 -6.61
CA VAL A 408 0.28 -15.51 -7.07
C VAL A 408 0.54 -14.37 -8.04
N ASP A 409 -0.42 -14.05 -8.91
CA ASP A 409 -0.28 -12.94 -9.86
C ASP A 409 -0.23 -11.59 -9.12
N GLU A 410 -1.04 -11.42 -8.09
CA GLU A 410 -1.01 -10.26 -7.17
C GLU A 410 0.34 -10.13 -6.47
N LEU A 411 0.84 -11.21 -5.86
CA LEU A 411 2.16 -11.21 -5.23
C LEU A 411 3.26 -10.88 -6.25
N ARG A 412 3.17 -11.42 -7.47
CA ARG A 412 4.15 -11.14 -8.53
C ARG A 412 4.10 -9.66 -8.93
N GLU A 413 2.92 -9.10 -9.10
CA GLU A 413 2.73 -7.68 -9.37
C GLU A 413 3.36 -6.84 -8.24
N ALA A 414 3.03 -7.13 -6.97
CA ALA A 414 3.59 -6.44 -5.82
C ALA A 414 5.13 -6.49 -5.76
N ILE A 415 5.74 -7.61 -6.15
CA ILE A 415 7.22 -7.75 -6.22
C ILE A 415 7.80 -6.93 -7.38
N ILE A 416 7.16 -6.96 -8.55
CA ILE A 416 7.59 -6.17 -9.73
C ILE A 416 7.47 -4.68 -9.43
N GLU A 417 6.39 -4.28 -8.75
CA GLU A 417 6.16 -2.91 -8.38
C GLU A 417 7.11 -2.43 -7.28
N GLY A 418 7.73 -3.36 -6.53
CA GLY A 418 8.65 -3.09 -5.43
C GLY A 418 7.96 -2.96 -4.07
N ALA A 419 6.65 -3.22 -3.99
CA ALA A 419 5.85 -3.19 -2.78
C ALA A 419 6.19 -4.34 -1.81
N ILE A 420 6.54 -5.51 -2.36
CA ILE A 420 6.96 -6.68 -1.59
C ILE A 420 8.37 -7.08 -2.00
N ASP A 421 9.31 -7.11 -1.05
CA ASP A 421 10.66 -7.58 -1.31
C ASP A 421 10.67 -9.11 -1.54
N LEU A 422 11.31 -9.56 -2.62
CA LEU A 422 11.47 -10.99 -2.91
C LEU A 422 12.25 -11.71 -1.80
N GLY A 423 13.18 -11.02 -1.14
CA GLY A 423 13.90 -11.55 0.03
C GLY A 423 12.95 -11.92 1.17
N SER A 424 11.83 -11.22 1.35
CA SER A 424 10.80 -11.60 2.33
C SER A 424 10.13 -12.93 2.00
N VAL A 425 9.86 -13.21 0.71
CA VAL A 425 9.35 -14.52 0.27
C VAL A 425 10.38 -15.61 0.52
N VAL A 426 11.66 -15.34 0.21
CA VAL A 426 12.75 -16.28 0.46
C VAL A 426 12.89 -16.58 1.96
N SER A 427 12.82 -15.56 2.81
CA SER A 427 12.85 -15.70 4.26
C SER A 427 11.65 -16.50 4.78
N GLY A 428 10.44 -16.24 4.30
CA GLY A 428 9.25 -17.01 4.68
C GLY A 428 9.37 -18.49 4.28
N ILE A 429 9.94 -18.81 3.11
CA ILE A 429 10.22 -20.21 2.73
C ILE A 429 11.27 -20.83 3.68
N ARG A 430 12.35 -20.10 3.99
CA ARG A 430 13.40 -20.57 4.92
C ARG A 430 12.85 -20.81 6.33
N ASN A 431 11.94 -19.95 6.76
CA ASN A 431 11.22 -20.06 8.01
C ASN A 431 10.11 -21.12 7.97
N GLN A 432 9.88 -21.74 6.81
CA GLN A 432 8.82 -22.69 6.56
C GLN A 432 7.42 -22.09 6.78
N GLU A 433 7.25 -20.78 6.71
CA GLU A 433 5.93 -20.13 6.71
C GLU A 433 5.23 -20.32 5.35
N LEU A 434 6.04 -20.46 4.29
CA LEU A 434 5.60 -20.53 2.91
C LEU A 434 6.07 -21.84 2.26
N ARG A 435 5.26 -22.37 1.34
CA ARG A 435 5.65 -23.56 0.57
C ARG A 435 6.86 -23.27 -0.33
N PRO A 436 7.87 -24.17 -0.42
CA PRO A 436 9.04 -23.94 -1.26
C PRO A 436 8.74 -23.71 -2.74
N SER A 437 7.72 -24.36 -3.30
CA SER A 437 7.37 -24.21 -4.71
C SER A 437 6.73 -22.85 -5.04
N LEU A 438 6.42 -21.99 -4.06
CA LEU A 438 5.91 -20.64 -4.32
C LEU A 438 6.90 -19.82 -5.14
N PHE A 439 8.20 -20.00 -4.89
CA PHE A 439 9.25 -19.37 -5.67
C PHE A 439 9.14 -19.74 -7.16
N VAL A 440 8.84 -21.00 -7.48
CA VAL A 440 8.69 -21.45 -8.88
C VAL A 440 7.49 -20.78 -9.56
N ASP A 441 6.38 -20.59 -8.82
CA ASP A 441 5.19 -19.94 -9.38
C ASP A 441 5.41 -18.44 -9.67
N LEU A 442 6.23 -17.76 -8.87
CA LEU A 442 6.55 -16.34 -9.09
C LEU A 442 7.32 -16.12 -10.39
N PHE A 443 8.24 -17.00 -10.76
CA PHE A 443 9.03 -16.86 -11.99
C PHE A 443 8.39 -17.53 -13.21
N ARG A 444 7.13 -17.95 -13.09
CA ARG A 444 6.35 -18.55 -14.16
C ARG A 444 5.65 -17.48 -15.02
N SER A 445 6.41 -16.60 -15.67
CA SER A 445 5.91 -15.82 -16.82
C SER A 445 7.01 -15.49 -17.86
N SER A 446 6.59 -15.55 -19.14
CA SER A 446 7.26 -15.39 -20.45
C SER A 446 8.53 -16.19 -20.79
N ARG A 447 9.53 -16.35 -19.90
CA ARG A 447 10.85 -16.95 -20.27
C ARG A 447 10.97 -18.47 -20.13
N TYR A 448 10.05 -19.13 -19.40
CA TYR A 448 10.09 -20.59 -19.17
C TYR A 448 9.13 -21.39 -20.07
N LYS A 449 8.94 -20.96 -21.33
CA LYS A 449 8.28 -21.77 -22.38
C LYS A 449 9.00 -23.10 -22.70
N LYS A 450 10.20 -23.35 -22.15
CA LYS A 450 11.01 -24.55 -22.40
C LYS A 450 10.60 -25.81 -21.63
N PHE A 451 9.78 -25.72 -20.58
CA PHE A 451 9.35 -26.90 -19.81
C PHE A 451 7.85 -27.13 -19.92
N SER A 452 7.44 -28.39 -20.16
CA SER A 452 6.03 -28.76 -20.11
C SER A 452 5.47 -28.61 -18.70
N ASP A 453 4.17 -28.29 -18.60
CA ASP A 453 3.47 -28.13 -17.32
C ASP A 453 3.62 -29.37 -16.42
N LYS A 454 3.70 -30.56 -17.02
CA LYS A 454 3.91 -31.84 -16.31
C LYS A 454 5.26 -31.90 -15.59
N LYS A 455 6.34 -31.35 -16.17
CA LYS A 455 7.67 -31.34 -15.55
C LYS A 455 7.73 -30.33 -14.41
N ILE A 456 7.13 -29.15 -14.58
CA ILE A 456 7.03 -28.13 -13.53
C ILE A 456 6.22 -28.67 -12.35
N TYR A 457 5.09 -29.31 -12.62
CA TYR A 457 4.27 -29.94 -11.58
C TYR A 457 5.08 -30.96 -10.75
N ARG A 458 5.88 -31.81 -11.40
CA ARG A 458 6.76 -32.77 -10.72
C ARG A 458 7.82 -32.08 -9.84
N ILE A 459 8.46 -31.03 -10.36
CA ILE A 459 9.45 -30.24 -9.60
C ILE A 459 8.78 -29.64 -8.36
N CYS A 460 7.63 -29.00 -8.52
CA CYS A 460 6.92 -28.36 -7.41
C CYS A 460 6.48 -29.38 -6.35
N LYS A 461 5.97 -30.55 -6.76
CA LYS A 461 5.63 -31.64 -5.85
C LYS A 461 6.84 -32.16 -5.06
N LEU A 462 8.02 -32.18 -5.68
CA LEU A 462 9.26 -32.56 -5.01
C LEU A 462 9.73 -31.49 -4.02
N LEU A 463 9.63 -30.21 -4.41
CA LEU A 463 9.99 -29.08 -3.55
C LEU A 463 9.10 -28.98 -2.31
N ASP A 464 7.80 -29.24 -2.45
CA ASP A 464 6.83 -29.18 -1.35
C ASP A 464 6.74 -30.49 -0.57
N LYS A 465 7.44 -31.55 -0.98
CA LYS A 465 7.45 -32.81 -0.24
C LYS A 465 7.90 -32.51 1.19
N GLY A 466 7.19 -32.96 2.22
CA GLY A 466 7.61 -32.73 3.62
C GLY A 466 7.45 -31.30 4.14
N PHE A 467 6.94 -30.35 3.35
CA PHE A 467 6.50 -29.07 3.88
C PHE A 467 5.24 -29.26 4.74
N VAL A 468 5.29 -28.75 5.99
CA VAL A 468 4.17 -28.72 6.93
C VAL A 468 3.86 -27.26 7.25
N PRO A 469 2.65 -26.75 6.98
CA PRO A 469 2.32 -25.34 7.22
C PRO A 469 2.25 -25.01 8.72
N PRO A 470 2.44 -23.74 9.12
CA PRO A 470 2.53 -23.33 10.52
C PRO A 470 1.40 -23.82 11.42
N HIS A 471 0.14 -23.69 10.98
CA HIS A 471 -1.04 -24.05 11.77
C HIS A 471 -1.21 -25.56 12.02
N ARG A 472 -0.44 -26.41 11.34
CA ARG A 472 -0.45 -27.88 11.54
C ARG A 472 0.73 -28.39 12.37
N ARG A 473 1.64 -27.52 12.81
CA ARG A 473 2.80 -27.93 13.61
C ARG A 473 2.42 -28.13 15.06
N ALA A 474 3.05 -29.11 15.70
CA ALA A 474 2.95 -29.22 17.15
C ALA A 474 3.72 -28.06 17.83
N ALA A 475 3.21 -27.56 18.95
CA ALA A 475 3.90 -26.52 19.72
C ALA A 475 5.29 -27.02 20.15
N GLY A 476 6.34 -26.27 19.79
CA GLY A 476 7.74 -26.62 20.11
C GLY A 476 8.42 -27.57 19.12
N GLU A 477 7.75 -27.97 18.03
CA GLU A 477 8.36 -28.79 16.98
C GLU A 477 9.46 -27.99 16.25
N ARG A 478 10.71 -28.47 16.32
CA ARG A 478 11.84 -27.84 15.64
C ARG A 478 11.60 -27.88 14.13
N LYS A 479 11.98 -26.80 13.43
CA LYS A 479 12.02 -26.69 11.96
C LYS A 479 13.00 -27.72 11.38
N GLY A 480 12.63 -28.98 11.38
CA GLY A 480 13.44 -30.07 10.84
C GLY A 480 13.31 -30.01 9.33
N TRP A 481 14.35 -29.57 8.62
CA TRP A 481 14.58 -29.94 7.22
C TRP A 481 16.00 -29.56 6.75
N LYS A 482 16.72 -30.54 6.21
CA LYS A 482 18.15 -30.47 5.80
C LYS A 482 18.39 -29.99 4.36
N TYR A 483 17.37 -29.74 3.54
CA TYR A 483 17.53 -29.59 2.08
C TYR A 483 17.22 -28.21 1.46
N ILE A 484 17.08 -27.17 2.28
CA ILE A 484 16.78 -25.81 1.81
C ILE A 484 18.03 -25.05 1.30
N PHE A 485 19.23 -25.46 1.69
CA PHE A 485 20.44 -24.68 1.43
C PHE A 485 20.89 -24.64 -0.04
N GLN A 486 20.61 -25.67 -0.85
CA GLN A 486 21.14 -25.73 -2.22
C GLN A 486 20.21 -25.11 -3.28
N VAL A 487 18.89 -25.13 -3.09
CA VAL A 487 17.96 -24.55 -4.09
C VAL A 487 17.77 -23.04 -3.87
N ILE A 488 17.69 -22.61 -2.61
CA ILE A 488 17.49 -21.19 -2.28
C ILE A 488 18.77 -20.38 -2.47
N ALA A 489 19.94 -20.91 -2.13
CA ALA A 489 21.21 -20.23 -2.40
C ALA A 489 21.46 -20.04 -3.91
N VAL A 490 21.15 -21.05 -4.74
CA VAL A 490 21.31 -20.98 -6.20
C VAL A 490 20.31 -20.01 -6.85
N CYS A 491 19.08 -19.91 -6.32
CA CYS A 491 18.08 -18.98 -6.82
C CYS A 491 18.33 -17.53 -6.37
N TYR A 492 18.80 -17.32 -5.13
CA TYR A 492 19.13 -16.00 -4.58
C TYR A 492 20.39 -15.40 -5.21
N VAL A 493 21.42 -16.22 -5.46
CA VAL A 493 22.65 -15.80 -6.18
C VAL A 493 22.34 -15.44 -7.64
N ASN A 494 21.47 -16.20 -8.34
CA ASN A 494 21.04 -15.86 -9.70
C ASN A 494 20.16 -14.60 -9.79
N TYR A 495 19.36 -14.31 -8.76
CA TYR A 495 18.54 -13.10 -8.71
C TYR A 495 19.39 -11.84 -8.50
N LYS A 496 20.38 -11.88 -7.59
CA LYS A 496 21.37 -10.79 -7.44
C LYS A 496 22.14 -10.53 -8.74
N TYR A 497 22.54 -11.59 -9.46
CA TYR A 497 23.19 -11.48 -10.76
C TYR A 497 22.30 -10.85 -11.86
N LYS A 498 20.97 -11.01 -11.78
CA LYS A 498 20.02 -10.41 -12.73
C LYS A 498 19.63 -8.97 -12.39
N ARG A 499 19.70 -8.53 -11.13
CA ARG A 499 19.48 -7.12 -10.77
C ARG A 499 20.51 -6.19 -11.42
N TYR A 500 21.75 -6.67 -11.61
CA TYR A 500 22.78 -6.00 -12.43
C TYR A 500 22.45 -5.95 -13.95
N ARG A 501 21.49 -6.76 -14.43
CA ARG A 501 21.11 -6.83 -15.84
C ARG A 501 19.75 -6.19 -16.14
N ILE A 502 18.86 -6.05 -15.15
CA ILE A 502 17.55 -5.38 -15.30
C ILE A 502 17.72 -3.86 -15.41
N GLN A 503 18.83 -3.29 -14.93
CA GLN A 503 19.25 -1.93 -15.28
C GLN A 503 19.65 -1.76 -16.77
N GLY A 504 19.68 -2.84 -17.57
CA GLY A 504 20.15 -2.82 -18.96
C GLY A 504 19.22 -3.46 -19.98
N CYS A 505 17.92 -3.64 -19.70
CA CYS A 505 16.98 -4.18 -20.69
C CYS A 505 15.63 -3.45 -20.64
N TYR A 506 15.62 -2.20 -21.14
CA TYR A 506 14.51 -1.70 -21.93
C TYR A 506 14.88 -1.91 -23.39
N GLU A 507 14.33 -2.96 -23.99
CA GLU A 507 14.12 -3.11 -25.43
C GLU A 507 12.68 -3.57 -25.64
#